data_AF-A0A836CKF0-F1
#
_entry.id   AF-A0A836CKF0-F1
#
_cell.length_a   1.000
_cell.length_b   1.000
_cell.length_c   1.000
_cell.angle_alpha   90.00
_cell.angle_beta   90.00
_cell.angle_gamma   90.00
#
_symmetry.space_group_name_H-M   'P 1'
#
loop_
_entity.id
_entity.type
_entity.pdbx_description
1 polymer ?
#
loop_
_entity_poly.entity_id
_entity_poly.type
_entity_poly.pdbx_seq_one_letter_code
_entity_poly.pdbx_strand_id
1 'polypeptide(L)'
;MWVRILHEFNSDWYPWGTFKDGNSIPKFKKSFRHIVDLLRANGAGDNIKFQISYNAKSVHGDKIPFSAWWPGDEYVDMIMTTAYNRAGDSEGSNKPFLQFSELFPDSYKRVAALHPTLPIGIAECGSTDADGEKAKGEWYLNMFKTLKTSDQFPRLKQVNVFMENKFLDWQLTTRQQQIAFGNGMRLLGYKAIKREGE
;
A
#
# COMPACT_ATOMS: atom_id res chain seq x y z
N MET A 1 17.04 6.16 -3.56
CA MET A 1 16.12 6.04 -2.41
C MET A 1 14.70 6.36 -2.86
N TRP A 2 13.71 5.61 -2.40
CA TRP A 2 12.29 5.93 -2.60
C TRP A 2 11.78 6.77 -1.45
N VAL A 3 11.04 7.84 -1.75
CA VAL A 3 10.41 8.69 -0.74
C VAL A 3 8.91 8.77 -1.03
N ARG A 4 8.10 8.50 -0.01
CA ARG A 4 6.64 8.50 -0.07
C ARG A 4 6.11 9.60 0.86
N ILE A 5 5.94 10.79 0.30
CA ILE A 5 5.48 11.98 1.04
C ILE A 5 3.96 12.10 1.02
N LEU A 6 3.40 12.72 2.06
CA LEU A 6 1.98 13.10 2.14
C LEU A 6 1.03 11.92 1.84
N HIS A 7 1.37 10.71 2.30
CA HIS A 7 0.65 9.48 1.92
C HIS A 7 -0.80 9.45 2.41
N GLU A 8 -1.64 8.70 1.71
CA GLU A 8 -3.08 8.55 1.99
C GLU A 8 -3.83 9.89 2.09
N PHE A 9 -3.40 10.85 1.26
CA PHE A 9 -4.00 12.17 1.17
C PHE A 9 -5.49 12.16 0.76
N ASN A 10 -5.99 11.06 0.19
CA ASN A 10 -7.40 10.89 -0.18
C ASN A 10 -8.29 10.46 1.01
N SER A 11 -7.85 10.74 2.24
CA SER A 11 -8.53 10.45 3.50
C SER A 11 -8.51 11.66 4.46
N ASP A 12 -9.01 11.50 5.69
CA ASP A 12 -9.16 12.55 6.72
C ASP A 12 -8.39 12.28 8.04
N TRP A 13 -7.72 11.13 8.16
CA TRP A 13 -7.01 10.74 9.38
C TRP A 13 -5.62 11.38 9.54
N TYR A 14 -5.00 11.80 8.44
CA TYR A 14 -3.73 12.55 8.48
C TYR A 14 -3.95 14.07 8.44
N PRO A 15 -3.07 14.86 9.10
CA PRO A 15 -3.19 16.31 9.10
C PRO A 15 -3.00 16.95 7.71
N TRP A 16 -2.39 16.24 6.76
CA TRP A 16 -2.29 16.64 5.35
C TRP A 16 -3.39 16.05 4.45
N GLY A 17 -4.30 15.24 5.00
CA GLY A 17 -5.41 14.65 4.26
C GLY A 17 -6.30 15.71 3.62
N THR A 18 -6.70 15.50 2.37
CA THR A 18 -7.43 16.52 1.59
C THR A 18 -8.83 16.81 2.09
N PHE A 19 -9.38 15.95 2.95
CA PHE A 19 -10.65 16.13 3.64
C PHE A 19 -10.50 16.64 5.08
N LYS A 20 -9.27 16.93 5.52
CA LYS A 20 -9.02 17.59 6.80
C LYS A 20 -9.26 19.10 6.67
N ASP A 21 -9.74 19.72 7.75
CA ASP A 21 -10.00 21.16 7.80
C ASP A 21 -8.79 21.98 7.33
N GLY A 22 -9.05 22.92 6.42
CA GLY A 22 -8.02 23.79 5.85
C GLY A 22 -7.25 23.19 4.66
N ASN A 23 -7.38 21.89 4.38
CA ASN A 23 -6.80 21.25 3.21
C ASN A 23 -7.76 21.21 2.02
N SER A 24 -7.23 20.89 0.83
CA SER A 24 -8.01 20.67 -0.39
C SER A 24 -7.17 19.94 -1.43
N ILE A 25 -7.80 19.39 -2.47
CA ILE A 25 -7.11 18.72 -3.58
C ILE A 25 -6.11 19.66 -4.30
N PRO A 26 -6.45 20.92 -4.63
CA PRO A 26 -5.48 21.84 -5.22
C PRO A 26 -4.29 22.14 -4.30
N LYS A 27 -4.52 22.28 -2.98
CA LYS A 27 -3.44 22.48 -1.99
C LYS A 27 -2.53 21.25 -1.94
N PHE A 28 -3.08 20.04 -1.90
CA PHE A 28 -2.28 18.81 -1.96
C PHE A 28 -1.37 18.78 -3.19
N LYS A 29 -1.92 19.00 -4.39
CA LYS A 29 -1.13 19.02 -5.63
C LYS A 29 -0.02 20.07 -5.59
N LYS A 30 -0.32 21.28 -5.11
CA LYS A 30 0.67 22.35 -4.96
C LYS A 30 1.78 21.97 -3.96
N SER A 31 1.43 21.41 -2.81
CA SER A 31 2.39 20.99 -1.78
C SER A 31 3.27 19.84 -2.25
N PHE A 32 2.70 18.83 -2.91
CA PHE A 32 3.46 17.70 -3.44
C PHE A 32 4.50 18.17 -4.46
N ARG A 33 4.09 18.99 -5.44
CA ARG A 33 5.00 19.59 -6.41
C ARG A 33 6.10 20.43 -5.75
N HIS A 34 5.72 21.27 -4.79
CA HIS A 34 6.67 22.12 -4.09
C HIS A 34 7.77 21.34 -3.37
N ILE A 35 7.42 20.23 -2.67
CA ILE A 35 8.41 19.38 -2.00
C ILE A 35 9.35 18.73 -3.00
N VAL A 36 8.82 18.19 -4.11
CA VAL A 36 9.62 17.58 -5.18
C VAL A 36 10.57 18.60 -5.81
N ASP A 37 10.07 19.79 -6.16
CA ASP A 37 10.85 20.87 -6.76
C ASP A 37 11.96 21.33 -5.82
N LEU A 38 11.66 21.50 -4.53
CA LEU A 38 12.65 21.86 -3.51
C LEU A 38 13.75 20.80 -3.41
N LEU A 39 13.41 19.52 -3.33
CA LEU A 39 14.41 18.44 -3.23
C LEU A 39 15.28 18.38 -4.48
N ARG A 40 14.69 18.49 -5.67
CA ARG A 40 15.44 18.52 -6.95
C ARG A 40 16.37 19.72 -7.04
N ALA A 41 15.90 20.91 -6.65
CA ALA A 41 16.72 22.13 -6.62
C ALA A 41 17.91 22.05 -5.65
N ASN A 42 17.81 21.23 -4.61
CA ASN A 42 18.88 21.00 -3.62
C ASN A 42 19.73 19.76 -3.93
N GLY A 43 19.78 19.32 -5.19
CA GLY A 43 20.70 18.29 -5.65
C GLY A 43 20.24 16.84 -5.38
N ALA A 44 18.96 16.62 -5.08
CA ALA A 44 18.42 15.26 -4.96
C ALA A 44 18.60 14.43 -6.24
N GLY A 45 18.61 15.08 -7.41
CA GLY A 45 18.85 14.47 -8.72
C GLY A 45 18.11 13.14 -8.90
N ASP A 46 18.81 12.13 -9.40
CA ASP A 46 18.29 10.77 -9.56
C ASP A 46 18.39 9.90 -8.28
N ASN A 47 19.02 10.41 -7.22
CA ASN A 47 19.19 9.67 -5.96
C ASN A 47 17.88 9.55 -5.18
N ILE A 48 16.89 10.40 -5.46
CA ILE A 48 15.56 10.37 -4.84
C ILE A 48 14.50 10.15 -5.92
N LYS A 49 13.65 9.15 -5.69
CA LYS A 49 12.48 8.83 -6.51
C LYS A 49 11.22 8.96 -5.67
N PHE A 50 10.15 9.50 -6.27
CA PHE A 50 8.94 9.91 -5.56
C PHE A 50 7.79 8.93 -5.76
N GLN A 51 7.22 8.51 -4.64
CA GLN A 51 6.03 7.66 -4.59
C GLN A 51 4.82 8.48 -4.18
N ILE A 52 3.78 8.48 -5.01
CA ILE A 52 2.46 8.99 -4.62
C ILE A 52 1.63 7.83 -4.06
N SER A 53 1.00 7.99 -2.91
CA SER A 53 0.35 6.88 -2.19
C SER A 53 -1.11 7.17 -1.87
N TYR A 54 -2.00 6.44 -2.52
CA TYR A 54 -3.44 6.48 -2.28
C TYR A 54 -3.81 5.47 -1.19
N ASN A 55 -4.77 5.80 -0.32
CA ASN A 55 -5.55 4.76 0.34
C ASN A 55 -6.48 4.11 -0.71
N ALA A 56 -6.67 2.79 -0.65
CA ALA A 56 -7.47 2.06 -1.63
C ALA A 56 -8.93 2.52 -1.69
N LYS A 57 -9.48 3.03 -0.57
CA LYS A 57 -10.82 3.61 -0.50
C LYS A 57 -10.76 4.97 0.19
N SER A 58 -11.29 6.00 -0.45
CA SER A 58 -11.41 7.30 0.20
C SER A 58 -12.46 7.28 1.30
N VAL A 59 -12.29 8.12 2.33
CA VAL A 59 -13.21 8.28 3.48
C VAL A 59 -14.62 8.70 3.09
N HIS A 60 -14.79 9.37 1.95
CA HIS A 60 -16.11 9.73 1.39
C HIS A 60 -16.56 8.79 0.26
N GLY A 61 -15.94 7.61 0.17
CA GLY A 61 -16.12 6.66 -0.92
C GLY A 61 -15.53 7.16 -2.23
N ASP A 62 -15.93 6.54 -3.33
CA ASP A 62 -15.23 6.67 -4.61
C ASP A 62 -15.78 7.79 -5.52
N LYS A 63 -16.37 8.82 -4.90
CA LYS A 63 -17.05 9.91 -5.62
C LYS A 63 -16.08 10.82 -6.38
N ILE A 64 -14.83 10.89 -5.94
CA ILE A 64 -13.79 11.70 -6.58
C ILE A 64 -12.82 10.75 -7.28
N PRO A 65 -12.59 10.90 -8.59
CA PRO A 65 -11.65 10.05 -9.30
C PRO A 65 -10.23 10.28 -8.78
N PHE A 66 -9.41 9.22 -8.72
CA PHE A 66 -8.03 9.32 -8.26
C PHE A 66 -7.22 10.37 -9.06
N SER A 67 -7.54 10.55 -10.34
CA SER A 67 -6.91 11.55 -11.21
C SER A 67 -7.05 12.99 -10.70
N ALA A 68 -8.03 13.29 -9.85
CA ALA A 68 -8.19 14.62 -9.27
C ALA A 68 -6.96 15.07 -8.47
N TRP A 69 -6.29 14.12 -7.80
CA TRP A 69 -5.10 14.34 -6.98
C TRP A 69 -3.79 14.20 -7.76
N TRP A 70 -3.82 13.83 -9.04
CA TRP A 70 -2.59 13.66 -9.81
C TRP A 70 -1.78 14.97 -9.89
N PRO A 71 -0.52 15.00 -9.41
CA PRO A 71 0.26 16.24 -9.35
C PRO A 71 0.91 16.63 -10.67
N GLY A 72 1.02 15.70 -11.62
CA GLY A 72 1.75 15.80 -12.89
C GLY A 72 2.69 14.60 -13.08
N ASP A 73 2.91 14.19 -14.33
CA ASP A 73 3.71 13.00 -14.68
C ASP A 73 5.18 13.18 -14.28
N GLU A 74 5.68 14.40 -14.37
CA GLU A 74 7.03 14.80 -14.02
C GLU A 74 7.33 14.76 -12.52
N TYR A 75 6.31 14.57 -11.67
CA TYR A 75 6.43 14.59 -10.21
C TYR A 75 6.42 13.21 -9.56
N VAL A 76 6.12 12.14 -10.31
CA VAL A 76 5.88 10.81 -9.77
C VAL A 76 6.72 9.75 -10.50
N ASP A 77 7.48 8.97 -9.74
CA ASP A 77 8.27 7.86 -10.27
C ASP A 77 7.58 6.49 -10.07
N MET A 78 6.67 6.38 -9.09
CA MET A 78 5.88 5.17 -8.84
C MET A 78 4.55 5.49 -8.14
N ILE A 79 3.49 4.78 -8.52
CA ILE A 79 2.14 4.97 -7.96
C ILE A 79 1.87 3.88 -6.92
N MET A 80 1.44 4.24 -5.73
CA MET A 80 1.22 3.31 -4.63
C MET A 80 -0.24 3.30 -4.17
N THR A 81 -0.70 2.14 -3.68
CA THR A 81 -1.98 2.00 -2.97
C THR A 81 -1.80 1.28 -1.63
N THR A 82 -2.60 1.62 -0.63
CA THR A 82 -2.60 0.98 0.71
C THR A 82 -3.97 0.39 1.01
N ALA A 83 -4.00 -0.84 1.54
CA ALA A 83 -5.22 -1.47 2.06
C ALA A 83 -4.88 -2.57 3.07
N TYR A 84 -5.80 -2.84 3.99
CA TYR A 84 -5.65 -3.86 5.03
C TYR A 84 -6.91 -4.73 5.10
N ASN A 85 -6.72 -6.02 5.35
CA ASN A 85 -7.80 -6.85 5.86
C ASN A 85 -8.01 -6.53 7.34
N ARG A 86 -9.03 -5.71 7.62
CA ARG A 86 -9.41 -5.24 8.97
C ARG A 86 -10.62 -6.00 9.53
N ALA A 87 -10.82 -7.27 9.16
CA ALA A 87 -11.87 -8.08 9.78
C ALA A 87 -11.68 -8.14 11.31
N GLY A 88 -12.77 -8.18 12.07
CA GLY A 88 -12.76 -8.23 13.54
C GLY A 88 -12.22 -6.98 14.24
N ASP A 89 -12.06 -5.87 13.52
CA ASP A 89 -11.71 -4.58 14.09
C ASP A 89 -12.83 -4.06 15.00
N SER A 90 -12.45 -3.67 16.23
CA SER A 90 -13.36 -3.36 17.35
C SER A 90 -14.13 -2.04 17.20
N GLU A 91 -13.81 -1.22 16.18
CA GLU A 91 -14.53 0.02 15.86
C GLU A 91 -15.91 -0.22 15.20
N GLY A 92 -16.73 -1.12 15.76
CA GLY A 92 -18.12 -1.33 15.33
C GLY A 92 -18.30 -1.73 13.87
N SER A 93 -17.22 -2.13 13.20
CA SER A 93 -17.21 -2.36 11.78
C SER A 93 -17.28 -3.86 11.52
N ASN A 94 -18.43 -4.35 11.06
CA ASN A 94 -18.58 -5.70 10.51
C ASN A 94 -17.85 -5.79 9.16
N LYS A 95 -16.55 -5.45 9.13
CA LYS A 95 -15.72 -5.53 7.94
C LYS A 95 -15.52 -7.01 7.63
N PRO A 96 -15.86 -7.46 6.41
CA PRO A 96 -15.63 -8.84 6.02
C PRO A 96 -14.13 -9.13 6.00
N PHE A 97 -13.78 -10.39 6.22
CA PHE A 97 -12.46 -10.90 5.91
C PHE A 97 -12.27 -10.91 4.40
N LEU A 98 -11.28 -10.17 3.91
CA LEU A 98 -10.98 -10.06 2.48
C LEU A 98 -9.55 -10.50 2.21
N GLN A 99 -9.39 -11.40 1.24
CA GLN A 99 -8.09 -11.81 0.72
C GLN A 99 -7.42 -10.66 -0.04
N PHE A 100 -6.11 -10.74 -0.20
CA PHE A 100 -5.35 -9.78 -1.00
C PHE A 100 -5.90 -9.61 -2.44
N SER A 101 -6.31 -10.73 -3.06
CA SER A 101 -6.92 -10.77 -4.40
C SER A 101 -8.30 -10.11 -4.49
N GLU A 102 -8.90 -9.77 -3.36
CA GLU A 102 -10.20 -9.09 -3.26
C GLU A 102 -10.02 -7.63 -2.83
N LEU A 103 -9.01 -7.33 -2.02
CA LEU A 103 -8.74 -5.99 -1.49
C LEU A 103 -8.23 -4.98 -2.52
N PHE A 104 -7.34 -5.42 -3.41
CA PHE A 104 -6.58 -4.52 -4.28
C PHE A 104 -7.05 -4.36 -5.73
N PRO A 105 -7.81 -5.26 -6.39
CA PRO A 105 -8.10 -5.12 -7.82
C PRO A 105 -8.73 -3.78 -8.22
N ASP A 106 -9.66 -3.27 -7.42
CA ASP A 106 -10.37 -2.03 -7.75
C ASP A 106 -9.48 -0.79 -7.59
N SER A 107 -8.75 -0.68 -6.48
CA SER A 107 -7.81 0.42 -6.30
C SER A 107 -6.66 0.34 -7.31
N TYR A 108 -6.18 -0.87 -7.61
CA TYR A 108 -5.17 -1.11 -8.64
C TYR A 108 -5.61 -0.58 -10.01
N LYS A 109 -6.83 -0.91 -10.46
CA LYS A 109 -7.36 -0.39 -11.73
C LYS A 109 -7.40 1.14 -11.76
N ARG A 110 -7.78 1.77 -10.65
CA ARG A 110 -7.84 3.24 -10.55
C ARG A 110 -6.47 3.89 -10.57
N VAL A 111 -5.49 3.35 -9.84
CA VAL A 111 -4.12 3.87 -9.90
C VAL A 111 -3.45 3.58 -11.24
N ALA A 112 -3.75 2.44 -11.87
CA ALA A 112 -3.26 2.10 -13.20
C ALA A 112 -3.80 3.08 -14.27
N ALA A 113 -5.03 3.57 -14.12
CA ALA A 113 -5.59 4.55 -15.04
C ALA A 113 -4.92 5.94 -14.97
N LEU A 114 -4.13 6.23 -13.94
CA LEU A 114 -3.48 7.54 -13.76
C LEU A 114 -2.34 7.79 -14.74
N HIS A 115 -1.66 6.73 -15.17
CA HIS A 115 -0.53 6.84 -16.07
C HIS A 115 -0.37 5.52 -16.86
N PRO A 116 -0.03 5.56 -18.16
CA PRO A 116 0.03 4.36 -19.00
C PRO A 116 1.11 3.35 -18.58
N THR A 117 2.29 3.82 -18.15
CA THR A 117 3.47 2.95 -17.96
C THR A 117 4.13 2.95 -16.58
N LEU A 118 3.89 3.95 -15.72
CA LEU A 118 4.55 4.03 -14.41
C LEU A 118 4.35 2.74 -13.60
N PRO A 119 5.39 2.28 -12.88
CA PRO A 119 5.26 1.13 -12.01
C PRO A 119 4.27 1.40 -10.89
N ILE A 120 3.62 0.34 -10.43
CA ILE A 120 2.66 0.39 -9.33
C ILE A 120 3.21 -0.40 -8.15
N GLY A 121 2.94 0.05 -6.95
CA GLY A 121 3.26 -0.66 -5.72
C GLY A 121 2.10 -0.71 -4.74
N ILE A 122 2.21 -1.62 -3.78
CA ILE A 122 1.40 -1.63 -2.57
C ILE A 122 2.26 -1.05 -1.47
N ALA A 123 1.88 0.16 -1.03
CA ALA A 123 2.65 0.91 -0.05
C ALA A 123 2.61 0.24 1.32
N GLU A 124 1.45 -0.27 1.71
CA GLU A 124 1.25 -1.00 2.95
C GLU A 124 0.10 -2.00 2.79
N CYS A 125 0.28 -3.20 3.34
CA CYS A 125 -0.78 -4.19 3.51
C CYS A 125 -0.56 -5.09 4.73
N GLY A 126 -1.64 -5.71 5.20
CA GLY A 126 -1.61 -6.67 6.31
C GLY A 126 -2.99 -7.27 6.56
N SER A 127 -3.03 -8.28 7.42
CA SER A 127 -4.26 -8.97 7.83
C SER A 127 -4.34 -9.14 9.33
N THR A 128 -5.55 -8.98 9.88
CA THR A 128 -5.90 -9.44 11.21
C THR A 128 -6.03 -10.98 11.26
N ASP A 129 -6.23 -11.50 12.46
CA ASP A 129 -6.52 -12.90 12.82
C ASP A 129 -8.00 -13.12 13.17
N ALA A 130 -8.90 -12.24 12.75
CA ALA A 130 -10.30 -12.27 13.17
C ALA A 130 -11.06 -13.56 12.81
N ASP A 131 -10.69 -14.23 11.73
CA ASP A 131 -11.21 -15.54 11.35
C ASP A 131 -10.35 -16.70 11.89
N GLY A 132 -9.55 -16.43 12.93
CA GLY A 132 -8.63 -17.34 13.59
C GLY A 132 -7.16 -17.11 13.21
N GLU A 133 -6.25 -17.55 14.10
CA GLU A 133 -4.80 -17.36 13.93
C GLU A 133 -4.25 -17.97 12.63
N LYS A 134 -4.86 -19.07 12.15
CA LYS A 134 -4.52 -19.72 10.87
C LYS A 134 -4.88 -18.85 9.67
N ALA A 135 -5.98 -18.10 9.74
CA ALA A 135 -6.46 -17.28 8.65
C ALA A 135 -5.45 -16.18 8.26
N LYS A 136 -4.76 -15.57 9.23
CA LYS A 136 -3.69 -14.58 8.96
C LYS A 136 -2.54 -15.21 8.16
N GLY A 137 -2.09 -16.41 8.54
CA GLY A 137 -1.02 -17.12 7.83
C GLY A 137 -1.42 -17.50 6.41
N GLU A 138 -2.64 -18.02 6.25
CA GLU A 138 -3.22 -18.37 4.95
C GLU A 138 -3.41 -17.14 4.05
N TRP A 139 -3.81 -15.99 4.61
CA TRP A 139 -3.91 -14.72 3.89
C TRP A 139 -2.58 -14.33 3.24
N TYR A 140 -1.47 -14.41 3.99
CA TYR A 140 -0.15 -14.12 3.44
C TYR A 140 0.27 -15.14 2.37
N LEU A 141 0.04 -16.43 2.59
CA LEU A 141 0.33 -17.45 1.58
C LEU A 141 -0.47 -17.20 0.28
N ASN A 142 -1.74 -16.83 0.40
CA ASN A 142 -2.61 -16.52 -0.73
C ASN A 142 -2.22 -15.21 -1.43
N MET A 143 -1.75 -14.20 -0.70
CA MET A 143 -1.12 -13.01 -1.28
C MET A 143 0.04 -13.42 -2.19
N PHE A 144 0.99 -14.23 -1.70
CA PHE A 144 2.14 -14.66 -2.53
C PHE A 144 1.73 -15.52 -3.73
N LYS A 145 0.74 -16.41 -3.59
CA LYS A 145 0.16 -17.15 -4.73
C LYS A 145 -0.41 -16.18 -5.76
N THR A 146 -1.21 -15.20 -5.32
CA THR A 146 -1.77 -14.16 -6.20
C THR A 146 -0.67 -13.41 -6.94
N LEU A 147 0.38 -12.96 -6.24
CA LEU A 147 1.51 -12.26 -6.86
C LEU A 147 2.26 -13.13 -7.89
N LYS A 148 2.27 -14.46 -7.70
CA LYS A 148 2.96 -15.39 -8.59
C LYS A 148 2.15 -15.74 -9.83
N THR A 149 0.82 -15.84 -9.71
CA THR A 149 -0.02 -16.49 -10.73
C THR A 149 -1.08 -15.58 -11.34
N SER A 150 -1.35 -14.42 -10.76
CA SER A 150 -2.44 -13.55 -11.21
C SER A 150 -1.98 -12.49 -12.20
N ASP A 151 -2.75 -12.34 -13.28
CA ASP A 151 -2.60 -11.24 -14.25
C ASP A 151 -3.35 -9.96 -13.82
N GLN A 152 -3.95 -9.93 -12.63
CA GLN A 152 -4.66 -8.74 -12.11
C GLN A 152 -3.75 -7.53 -11.90
N PHE A 153 -2.43 -7.74 -11.78
CA PHE A 153 -1.47 -6.73 -11.32
C PHE A 153 -0.23 -6.58 -12.24
N PRO A 154 -0.38 -6.38 -13.56
CA PRO A 154 0.70 -6.49 -14.55
C PRO A 154 1.89 -5.51 -14.36
N ARG A 155 1.64 -4.34 -13.77
CA ARG A 155 2.65 -3.32 -13.44
C ARG A 155 3.09 -3.29 -11.98
N LEU A 156 2.65 -4.25 -11.16
CA LEU A 156 3.03 -4.28 -9.74
C LEU A 156 4.52 -4.65 -9.61
N LYS A 157 5.29 -3.78 -8.95
CA LYS A 157 6.75 -3.94 -8.76
C LYS A 157 7.18 -3.97 -7.29
N GLN A 158 6.30 -3.57 -6.38
CA GLN A 158 6.60 -3.46 -4.96
C GLN A 158 5.39 -3.84 -4.11
N VAL A 159 5.60 -4.60 -3.03
CA VAL A 159 4.62 -4.86 -1.98
C VAL A 159 5.33 -4.73 -0.64
N ASN A 160 4.89 -3.81 0.20
CA ASN A 160 5.39 -3.70 1.57
C ASN A 160 4.35 -4.26 2.55
N VAL A 161 4.75 -5.29 3.29
CA VAL A 161 3.94 -5.84 4.38
C VAL A 161 4.21 -5.04 5.65
N PHE A 162 3.15 -4.53 6.27
CA PHE A 162 3.24 -3.79 7.51
C PHE A 162 3.27 -4.76 8.69
N MET A 163 4.41 -4.86 9.38
CA MET A 163 4.61 -5.80 10.49
C MET A 163 4.83 -5.03 11.80
N GLU A 164 3.75 -4.52 12.38
CA GLU A 164 3.80 -3.80 13.65
C GLU A 164 2.57 -4.11 14.49
N ASN A 165 2.73 -4.12 15.82
CA ASN A 165 1.60 -4.21 16.73
C ASN A 165 1.17 -2.77 17.07
N LYS A 166 0.00 -2.33 16.56
CA LYS A 166 -0.56 -1.01 16.81
C LYS A 166 -2.00 -1.12 17.32
N PHE A 167 -2.92 -0.33 16.76
CA PHE A 167 -4.36 -0.42 17.02
C PHE A 167 -4.93 -1.81 16.69
N LEU A 168 -4.26 -2.55 15.80
CA LEU A 168 -4.44 -3.97 15.54
C LEU A 168 -3.06 -4.64 15.43
N ASP A 169 -3.02 -5.95 15.68
CA ASP A 169 -1.80 -6.75 15.53
C ASP A 169 -1.58 -7.21 14.08
N TRP A 170 -0.63 -6.57 13.40
CA TRP A 170 -0.24 -6.90 12.02
C TRP A 170 0.93 -7.88 11.93
N GLN A 171 1.50 -8.30 13.07
CA GLN A 171 2.69 -9.14 13.12
C GLN A 171 2.37 -10.61 12.81
N LEU A 172 3.44 -11.36 12.54
CA LEU A 172 3.43 -12.83 12.45
C LEU A 172 3.76 -13.41 13.82
N THR A 173 2.76 -13.48 14.70
CA THR A 173 2.91 -13.86 16.11
C THR A 173 3.03 -15.37 16.33
N THR A 174 2.60 -16.20 15.38
CA THR A 174 2.67 -17.67 15.52
C THR A 174 3.69 -18.31 14.58
N ARG A 175 4.22 -19.46 14.98
CA ARG A 175 5.13 -20.26 14.13
C ARG A 175 4.46 -20.67 12.82
N GLN A 176 3.15 -20.96 12.85
CA GLN A 176 2.39 -21.32 11.65
C GLN A 176 2.30 -20.15 10.66
N GLN A 177 2.06 -18.92 11.14
CA GLN A 177 2.06 -17.71 10.31
C GLN A 177 3.44 -17.46 9.65
N GLN A 178 4.52 -17.61 10.42
CA GLN A 178 5.88 -17.46 9.93
C GLN A 178 6.23 -18.52 8.86
N ILE A 179 5.81 -19.77 9.06
CA ILE A 179 5.99 -20.85 8.07
C ILE A 179 5.21 -20.53 6.79
N ALA A 180 3.95 -20.10 6.90
CA ALA A 180 3.13 -19.76 5.75
C ALA A 180 3.72 -18.59 4.94
N PHE A 181 4.17 -17.54 5.62
CA PHE A 181 4.88 -16.41 4.99
C PHE A 181 6.16 -16.88 4.28
N GLY A 182 6.99 -17.70 4.96
CA GLY A 182 8.21 -18.26 4.39
C GLY A 182 7.95 -19.16 3.17
N ASN A 183 6.88 -19.97 3.19
CA ASN A 183 6.44 -20.75 2.04
C ASN A 183 6.05 -19.85 0.87
N GLY A 184 5.32 -18.76 1.12
CA GLY A 184 4.95 -17.79 0.11
C GLY A 184 6.15 -17.09 -0.53
N MET A 185 7.14 -16.67 0.26
CA MET A 185 8.39 -16.10 -0.26
C MET A 185 9.12 -17.06 -1.22
N ARG A 186 9.10 -18.37 -0.94
CA ARG A 186 9.69 -19.39 -1.83
C ARG A 186 8.96 -19.50 -3.17
N LEU A 187 7.65 -19.24 -3.23
CA LEU A 187 6.90 -19.21 -4.50
C LEU A 187 7.42 -18.13 -5.46
N LEU A 188 7.94 -17.03 -4.91
CA LEU A 188 8.57 -15.95 -5.68
C LEU A 188 10.07 -16.18 -5.92
N GLY A 189 10.62 -17.32 -5.53
CA GLY A 189 12.02 -17.68 -5.74
C GLY A 189 12.98 -17.17 -4.65
N TYR A 190 12.48 -16.53 -3.59
CA TYR A 190 13.31 -16.13 -2.46
C TYR A 190 13.68 -17.33 -1.61
N LYS A 191 14.97 -17.47 -1.32
CA LYS A 191 15.48 -18.45 -0.35
C LYS A 191 15.50 -17.81 1.03
N ALA A 192 15.28 -18.61 2.07
CA ALA A 192 15.52 -18.15 3.43
C ALA A 192 17.01 -17.77 3.54
N ILE A 193 17.28 -16.55 3.97
CA ILE A 193 18.64 -16.17 4.37
C ILE A 193 18.90 -16.94 5.66
N LYS A 194 19.86 -17.88 5.62
CA LYS A 194 20.38 -18.47 6.86
C LYS A 194 20.90 -17.31 7.71
N ARG A 195 20.49 -17.24 8.98
CA ARG A 195 21.19 -16.36 9.91
C ARG A 195 22.64 -16.82 9.95
N GLU A 196 23.58 -15.89 9.81
CA GLU A 196 24.98 -16.19 10.09
C GLU A 196 25.07 -16.70 11.54
N GLY A 197 25.45 -17.97 11.73
CA GLY A 197 25.58 -18.58 13.05
C GLY A 197 24.77 -19.87 13.33
N GLU A 198 24.05 -20.43 12.36
CA GLU A 198 23.44 -21.79 12.44
C GLU A 198 23.94 -22.75 11.35
#